data_AF-A0A1H4YUB0-F1
#
_entry.id   AF-A0A1H4YUB0-F1
#
_cell.length_a   1.000
_cell.length_b   1.000
_cell.length_c   1.000
_cell.angle_alpha   90.00
_cell.angle_beta   90.00
_cell.angle_gamma   90.00
#
_symmetry.space_group_name_H-M   'P 1'
#
loop_
_entity.id
_entity.type
_entity.pdbx_description
1 polymer ?
#
loop_
_entity_poly.entity_id
_entity_poly.type
_entity_poly.pdbx_seq_one_letter_code
_entity_poly.pdbx_strand_id
1 'polypeptide(L)' 'MRFKKYTRTNIAEMRPYQKGEKLTGVSISEADKKNGSPKVGDMVARNPKNHNDKWLVAKKYFKNNFKEL' A
#
# COMPACT_ATOMS: atom_id res chain seq x y z
N MET A 1 8.21 -25.16 -7.29
CA MET A 1 7.20 -24.85 -6.25
C MET A 1 5.92 -24.36 -6.92
N ARG A 2 4.73 -24.75 -6.44
CA ARG A 2 3.44 -24.25 -6.95
C ARG A 2 2.90 -23.15 -6.05
N PHE A 3 2.31 -22.11 -6.64
CA PHE A 3 1.65 -21.05 -5.88
C PHE A 3 0.37 -21.57 -5.22
N LYS A 4 0.14 -21.19 -3.96
CA LYS A 4 -1.12 -21.42 -3.24
C LYS A 4 -1.86 -20.08 -3.09
N LYS A 5 -3.18 -20.10 -3.24
CA LYS A 5 -4.02 -18.91 -3.07
C LYS A 5 -4.46 -18.81 -1.61
N TYR A 6 -4.35 -17.63 -1.01
CA TYR A 6 -4.78 -17.34 0.35
C TYR A 6 -5.64 -16.09 0.34
N THR A 7 -6.66 -16.06 1.19
CA THR A 7 -7.38 -14.84 1.54
C THR A 7 -6.74 -14.22 2.77
N ARG A 8 -6.81 -12.89 2.89
CA ARG A 8 -6.30 -12.23 4.09
C ARG A 8 -7.33 -12.35 5.20
N THR A 9 -6.90 -12.76 6.39
CA THR A 9 -7.78 -12.89 7.57
C THR A 9 -8.11 -11.55 8.22
N ASN A 10 -7.25 -10.54 8.01
CA ASN A 10 -7.36 -9.24 8.66
C ASN A 10 -7.80 -8.13 7.68
N ILE A 11 -8.37 -7.06 8.23
CA ILE A 11 -8.72 -5.83 7.52
C ILE A 11 -7.45 -5.06 7.11
N ALA A 12 -7.52 -4.37 5.97
CA ALA A 12 -6.42 -3.55 5.47
C ALA A 12 -6.57 -2.16 6.07
N GLU A 13 -5.56 -1.71 6.80
CA GLU A 13 -5.49 -0.32 7.19
C GLU A 13 -4.70 0.45 6.14
N MET A 14 -5.39 1.36 5.45
CA MET A 14 -4.78 2.20 4.41
C MET A 14 -5.33 3.61 4.51
N ARG A 15 -4.49 4.58 4.14
CA ARG A 15 -4.90 5.97 3.94
C ARG A 15 -4.39 6.50 2.61
N PRO A 16 -5.02 7.52 2.01
CA PRO A 16 -4.48 8.16 0.82
C PRO A 16 -3.11 8.80 1.13
N TYR A 17 -2.22 8.73 0.15
CA TYR A 17 -1.00 9.51 0.12
C TYR A 17 -1.33 11.00 -0.04
N GLN A 18 -0.67 11.84 0.77
CA GLN A 18 -0.76 13.29 0.71
C GLN A 18 0.44 13.86 -0.03
N LYS A 19 0.21 14.62 -1.10
CA LYS A 19 1.29 15.20 -1.91
C LYS A 19 2.21 16.06 -1.04
N GLY A 20 3.50 15.72 -1.01
CA GLY A 20 4.51 16.46 -0.26
C GLY A 20 4.74 15.94 1.17
N GLU A 21 4.03 14.90 1.62
CA GLU A 21 4.33 14.28 2.90
C GLU A 21 5.67 13.52 2.87
N LYS A 22 6.34 13.47 4.01
CA LYS A 22 7.55 12.65 4.17
C LYS A 22 7.15 11.20 4.41
N LEU A 23 7.45 10.33 3.45
CA LEU A 23 7.23 8.89 3.55
C LEU A 23 8.36 8.14 4.27
N THR A 24 8.86 8.72 5.37
CA THR A 24 9.91 8.08 6.19
C THR A 24 9.39 6.77 6.79
N GLY A 25 10.10 5.67 6.53
CA GLY A 25 9.72 4.33 6.99
C GLY A 25 8.59 3.68 6.19
N VAL A 26 8.25 4.20 5.01
CA VAL A 26 7.33 3.53 4.08
C VAL A 26 8.13 2.82 3.00
N SER A 27 7.89 1.51 2.87
CA SER A 27 8.48 0.69 1.83
C SER A 27 7.87 1.02 0.48
N ILE A 28 8.69 1.43 -0.48
CA ILE A 28 8.28 1.74 -1.86
C ILE A 28 9.15 0.90 -2.78
N SER A 29 8.51 0.11 -3.65
CA SER A 29 9.24 -0.71 -4.61
C SER A 29 9.93 0.16 -5.67
N GLU A 30 11.04 -0.34 -6.23
CA GLU A 30 11.73 0.37 -7.33
C GLU A 30 10.83 0.53 -8.57
N ALA A 31 9.93 -0.41 -8.82
CA ALA A 31 8.96 -0.31 -9.92
C ALA A 31 7.96 0.85 -9.69
N ASP A 32 7.48 1.01 -8.45
CA ASP A 32 6.60 2.13 -8.09
C ASP A 32 7.33 3.47 -8.22
N LYS A 33 8.57 3.56 -7.74
CA LYS A 33 9.41 4.76 -7.91
C LYS A 33 9.59 5.13 -9.38
N LYS A 34 9.93 4.15 -10.23
CA LYS A 34 10.06 4.34 -11.69
C LYS A 34 8.75 4.77 -12.36
N ASN A 35 7.60 4.36 -11.80
CA ASN A 35 6.27 4.76 -12.26
C ASN A 35 5.78 6.11 -11.67
N GLY A 36 6.69 6.86 -11.05
CA GLY A 36 6.40 8.19 -10.49
C GLY A 36 5.60 8.16 -9.19
N SER A 37 5.58 7.05 -8.47
CA SER A 37 5.02 6.98 -7.13
C SER A 37 6.05 7.41 -6.07
N PRO A 38 5.64 7.98 -4.94
CA PRO A 38 4.24 8.19 -4.52
C PRO A 38 3.56 9.33 -5.28
N LYS A 39 2.31 9.12 -5.71
CA LYS A 39 1.49 10.12 -6.40
C LYS A 39 0.06 10.15 -5.87
N VAL A 40 -0.66 11.23 -6.18
CA VAL A 40 -2.02 11.45 -5.69
C VAL A 40 -2.93 10.27 -6.05
N GLY A 41 -3.55 9.70 -5.02
CA GLY A 41 -4.43 8.53 -5.11
C GLY A 41 -3.74 7.19 -4.89
N ASP A 42 -2.42 7.14 -4.76
CA ASP A 42 -1.76 6.00 -4.11
C ASP A 42 -2.16 5.96 -2.63
N MET A 43 -2.03 4.79 -2.02
CA MET A 43 -2.35 4.56 -0.62
C MET A 43 -1.09 4.21 0.15
N VAL A 44 -1.05 4.58 1.42
CA VAL A 44 -0.09 4.11 2.40
C VAL A 44 -0.80 3.08 3.25
N ALA A 45 -0.39 1.81 3.11
CA ALA A 45 -0.86 0.71 3.93
C ALA A 45 0.08 0.51 5.13
N ARG A 46 -0.47 -0.03 6.22
CA ARG A 46 0.32 -0.42 7.40
C ARG A 46 -0.09 -1.78 7.94
N ASN A 47 0.82 -2.43 8.64
CA ASN A 47 0.53 -3.65 9.37
C ASN A 47 -0.27 -3.34 10.66
N PRO A 48 -1.49 -3.87 10.85
CA PRO A 48 -2.31 -3.57 12.04
C PRO A 48 -1.67 -4.04 13.36
N LYS A 49 -0.73 -4.99 13.31
CA LYS A 49 0.02 -5.46 14.49
C LYS A 49 1.33 -4.70 14.71
N ASN A 50 1.82 -3.97 13.71
CA ASN A 50 3.04 -3.20 13.77
C ASN A 50 2.92 -1.93 12.90
N HIS A 51 2.45 -0.83 13.48
CA HIS A 51 2.22 0.41 12.74
C HIS A 51 3.49 1.07 12.17
N ASN A 52 4.68 0.59 12.55
CA ASN A 52 5.94 1.04 11.95
C ASN A 52 6.20 0.40 10.59
N ASP A 53 5.61 -0.77 10.34
CA ASP A 53 5.69 -1.46 9.06
C ASP A 53 4.63 -0.90 8.11
N LYS A 54 5.10 -0.08 7.15
CA LYS A 54 4.28 0.64 6.19
C LYS A 54 4.78 0.38 4.78
N TRP A 55 3.86 0.32 3.82
CA TRP A 55 4.19 0.17 2.40
C TRP A 55 3.25 0.96 1.51
N LEU A 56 3.77 1.35 0.34
CA LEU A 56 2.96 2.00 -0.69
C LEU A 56 2.09 0.94 -1.39
N VAL A 57 0.85 1.30 -1.66
CA VAL A 57 -0.06 0.58 -2.54
C VAL A 57 -0.49 1.50 -3.68
N ALA A 58 -0.13 1.14 -4.91
CA ALA A 58 -0.49 1.94 -6.08
C ALA A 58 -2.01 2.07 -6.24
N LYS A 59 -2.46 3.26 -6.67
CA LYS A 59 -3.89 3.61 -6.87
C LYS A 59 -4.69 2.53 -7.61
N LYS A 60 -4.13 2.00 -8.71
CA LYS A 60 -4.79 0.99 -9.55
C LYS A 60 -4.97 -0.33 -8.79
N TYR A 61 -3.95 -0.76 -8.06
CA TYR A 61 -4.03 -1.97 -7.24
C TYR A 61 -5.05 -1.80 -6.13
N PHE A 62 -5.06 -0.63 -5.47
CA PHE A 62 -6.03 -0.33 -4.43
C PHE A 62 -7.47 -0.47 -4.93
N LYS A 63 -7.83 0.24 -6.01
CA LYS A 63 -9.18 0.23 -6.59
C LYS A 63 -9.65 -1.15 -7.05
N ASN A 64 -8.73 -1.99 -7.52
CA ASN A 64 -9.07 -3.31 -8.04
C ASN A 64 -9.26 -4.38 -6.94
N ASN A 65 -8.71 -4.15 -5.75
CA ASN A 65 -8.60 -5.19 -4.71
C ASN A 65 -9.25 -4.82 -3.37
N PHE A 66 -9.61 -3.55 -3.15
CA PHE A 66 -10.14 -3.08 -1.88
C PHE A 66 -11.42 -2.27 -2.07
N LYS A 67 -12.30 -2.36 -1.07
CA LYS A 67 -13.49 -1.54 -0.90
C LYS A 67 -13.52 -1.05 0.55
N GLU A 68 -14.12 0.11 0.77
CA GLU A 68 -14.43 0.58 2.11
C GLU A 68 -15.44 -0.39 2.76
N LEU A 69 -15.32 -0.58 4.07
CA LEU A 69 -16.21 -1.45 4.85
C LEU A 69 -17.49 -0.71 5.23
#